data_AF-A0A0B7A3K6-F1
#
_entry.id   AF-A0A0B7A3K6-F1
#
_cell.length_a   1.000
_cell.length_b   1.000
_cell.length_c   1.000
_cell.angle_alpha   90.00
_cell.angle_beta   90.00
_cell.angle_gamma   90.00
#
_symmetry.space_group_name_H-M   'P 1'
#
loop_
_entity.id
_entity.type
_entity.pdbx_description
1 polymer ?
#
loop_
_entity_poly.entity_id
_entity_poly.type
_entity_poly.pdbx_seq_one_letter_code
_entity_poly.pdbx_strand_id
1 'polypeptide(L)'
;CVLAPTLFSIFFAVFLYDAFCDADNYISIHTRSDGSLFNLARLRVKTKTTEIVLKELLYADHAAIVSQSQATLQSLSNNLVGACDIFSL
;
A
#
# COMPACT_ATOMS: atom_id res chain seq x y z
N CYS A 1 20.99 3.67 -17.30
CA CYS A 1 21.62 3.60 -15.96
C CYS A 1 20.72 2.82 -15.00
N VAL A 2 21.17 1.67 -14.49
CA VAL A 2 20.37 0.80 -13.59
C VAL A 2 20.46 1.27 -12.13
N LEU A 3 21.54 1.95 -11.75
CA LEU A 3 21.82 2.32 -10.37
C LEU A 3 20.88 3.40 -9.81
N ALA A 4 20.58 4.44 -10.60
CA ALA A 4 19.71 5.54 -10.17
C ALA A 4 18.30 5.09 -9.77
N PRO A 5 17.55 4.29 -10.57
CA PRO A 5 16.24 3.82 -10.15
C PRO A 5 16.29 2.89 -8.93
N THR A 6 17.34 2.06 -8.78
CA THR A 6 17.50 1.24 -7.57
C THR A 6 17.72 2.07 -6.31
N LEU A 7 18.57 3.10 -6.39
CA LEU A 7 18.80 4.01 -5.27
C LEU A 7 17.54 4.79 -4.90
N PHE A 8 16.79 5.27 -5.90
CA PHE A 8 15.51 5.91 -5.68
C PHE A 8 14.53 4.96 -4.97
N SER A 9 14.38 3.71 -5.43
CA SER A 9 13.48 2.75 -4.80
C SER A 9 13.86 2.45 -3.34
N ILE A 10 15.16 2.38 -3.02
CA ILE A 10 15.63 2.20 -1.63
C ILE A 10 15.28 3.42 -0.78
N PHE A 11 15.60 4.63 -1.27
CA PHE A 11 15.26 5.88 -0.58
C PHE A 11 13.75 5.98 -0.34
N PHE A 12 12.96 5.72 -1.37
CA PHE A 12 11.50 5.81 -1.32
C PHE A 12 10.90 4.80 -0.36
N ALA A 13 11.45 3.58 -0.28
CA ALA A 13 11.04 2.60 0.72
C ALA A 13 11.31 3.06 2.16
N VAL A 14 12.45 3.72 2.41
CA VAL A 14 12.78 4.26 3.74
C VAL A 14 11.87 5.44 4.09
N PHE A 15 11.62 6.33 3.15
CA PHE A 15 10.71 7.47 3.30
C PHE A 15 9.28 7.02 3.67
N LEU A 16 8.74 6.03 2.96
CA LEU A 16 7.41 5.49 3.23
C LEU A 16 7.35 4.72 4.55
N TYR A 17 8.43 4.01 4.89
CA TYR A 17 8.53 3.35 6.18
C TYR A 17 8.47 4.37 7.32
N ASP A 18 9.18 5.51 7.23
CA ASP A 18 9.10 6.58 8.23
C ASP A 18 7.69 7.19 8.33
N ALA A 19 7.06 7.48 7.19
CA ALA A 19 5.70 8.04 7.16
C ALA A 19 4.64 7.10 7.77
N PHE A 20 4.79 5.78 7.60
CA PHE A 20 3.72 4.83 7.84
C PHE A 20 4.03 3.70 8.82
N CYS A 21 5.24 3.57 9.37
CA CYS A 21 5.61 2.44 10.25
C CYS A 21 4.56 2.22 11.35
N ASP A 22 4.15 3.29 12.03
CA ASP A 22 3.21 3.28 13.15
C ASP A 22 1.75 3.51 12.72
N ALA A 23 1.48 3.69 11.43
CA ALA A 23 0.13 3.90 10.95
C ALA A 23 -0.66 2.58 10.89
N ASP A 24 -1.74 2.49 11.67
CA ASP A 24 -2.72 1.40 11.62
C ASP A 24 -3.69 1.58 10.44
N ASN A 25 -3.13 1.59 9.23
CA ASN A 25 -3.89 1.62 8.00
C ASN A 25 -3.61 0.38 7.17
N TYR A 26 -4.64 -0.45 7.00
CA TYR A 26 -4.55 -1.65 6.21
C TYR A 26 -5.83 -1.83 5.40
N ILE A 27 -5.69 -2.26 4.15
CA ILE A 27 -6.80 -2.73 3.33
C ILE A 27 -6.70 -4.23 3.19
N SER A 28 -7.79 -4.92 3.55
CA SER A 28 -7.97 -6.32 3.24
C SER A 28 -8.58 -6.50 1.85
N ILE A 29 -7.93 -7.31 1.01
CA ILE A 29 -8.43 -7.78 -0.28
C ILE A 29 -8.62 -9.29 -0.20
N HIS A 30 -9.85 -9.75 -0.42
CA HIS A 30 -10.12 -11.16 -0.61
C HIS A 30 -9.91 -11.56 -2.06
N THR A 31 -9.00 -12.50 -2.29
CA THR A 31 -8.65 -13.01 -3.61
C THR A 31 -8.93 -14.50 -3.73
N ARG A 32 -9.05 -14.98 -4.96
CA ARG A 32 -9.26 -16.40 -5.26
C ARG A 32 -8.66 -16.69 -6.63
N SER A 33 -7.82 -17.71 -6.72
CA SER A 33 -7.03 -18.03 -7.92
C SER A 33 -7.54 -19.22 -8.74
N ASP A 34 -8.58 -19.94 -8.28
CA ASP A 34 -9.13 -21.12 -8.99
C ASP A 34 -10.37 -20.81 -9.84
N GLY A 35 -10.49 -21.45 -11.01
CA GLY A 35 -11.67 -21.41 -11.89
C GLY A 35 -11.84 -20.10 -12.68
N SER A 36 -13.03 -19.87 -13.25
CA SER A 36 -13.29 -18.69 -14.10
C SER A 36 -13.46 -17.39 -13.30
N LEU A 37 -12.87 -16.30 -13.81
CA LEU A 37 -12.79 -14.98 -13.17
C LEU A 37 -14.14 -14.31 -12.88
N PHE A 38 -15.18 -14.56 -13.69
CA PHE A 38 -16.42 -13.77 -13.67
C PHE A 38 -17.52 -14.29 -12.74
N ASN A 39 -17.28 -15.36 -11.98
CA ASN A 39 -18.25 -15.84 -11.00
C ASN A 39 -18.01 -15.21 -9.61
N LEU A 40 -18.48 -13.98 -9.42
CA LEU A 40 -18.31 -13.21 -8.17
C LEU A 40 -18.92 -13.89 -6.94
N ALA A 41 -19.93 -14.75 -7.10
CA ALA A 41 -20.52 -15.49 -5.98
C ALA A 41 -19.46 -16.40 -5.29
N ARG A 42 -18.42 -16.81 -6.02
CA ARG A 42 -17.31 -17.62 -5.49
C ARG A 42 -16.36 -16.85 -4.59
N LEU A 43 -16.29 -15.51 -4.70
CA LEU A 43 -15.53 -14.65 -3.80
C LEU A 43 -16.19 -14.50 -2.41
N ARG A 44 -17.47 -14.87 -2.27
CA ARG A 44 -18.15 -14.90 -0.96
C ARG A 44 -17.84 -16.16 -0.15
N VAL A 45 -17.24 -17.18 -0.77
CA VAL A 45 -16.95 -18.47 -0.11
C VAL A 45 -15.64 -18.37 0.67
N LYS A 46 -15.76 -18.17 2.00
CA LYS A 46 -14.62 -17.95 2.91
C LYS A 46 -13.55 -19.04 2.90
N THR A 47 -13.92 -20.30 2.59
CA THR A 47 -13.01 -21.44 2.68
C THR A 47 -12.01 -21.56 1.51
N LYS A 48 -12.26 -20.84 0.41
CA LYS A 48 -11.42 -20.91 -0.81
C LYS A 48 -10.91 -19.53 -1.25
N THR A 49 -11.01 -18.55 -0.36
CA THR A 49 -10.52 -17.19 -0.59
C THR A 49 -9.30 -16.95 0.29
N THR A 50 -8.29 -16.31 -0.26
CA THR A 50 -7.11 -15.84 0.47
C THR A 50 -7.29 -14.36 0.77
N GLU A 51 -7.04 -13.98 2.02
CA GLU A 51 -6.99 -12.57 2.42
C GLU A 51 -5.58 -12.01 2.21
N ILE A 52 -5.49 -10.88 1.54
CA ILE A 52 -4.25 -10.13 1.34
C ILE A 52 -4.44 -8.79 2.05
N VAL A 53 -3.57 -8.52 3.01
CA VAL A 53 -3.56 -7.25 3.73
C VAL A 53 -2.51 -6.34 3.10
N LEU A 54 -2.93 -5.18 2.63
CA LEU A 54 -2.10 -4.19 1.97
C LEU A 54 -1.99 -2.93 2.82
N LYS A 55 -0.79 -2.36 2.90
CA LYS A 55 -0.54 -1.06 3.55
C LYS A 55 -0.40 0.05 2.51
N GLU A 56 0.28 -0.25 1.41
CA GLU A 56 0.59 0.68 0.32
C GLU A 56 0.86 -0.08 -0.98
N LEU A 57 0.75 0.61 -2.11
CA LEU A 57 0.98 0.06 -3.44
C LEU A 57 2.12 0.81 -4.12
N LEU A 58 3.25 0.15 -4.31
CA LEU A 58 4.46 0.77 -4.87
C LEU A 58 4.77 0.24 -6.26
N TYR A 59 5.05 1.13 -7.20
CA TYR A 59 5.53 0.78 -8.53
C TYR A 59 6.49 1.84 -9.07
N ALA A 60 7.75 1.43 -9.28
CA ALA A 60 8.84 2.31 -9.73
C ALA A 60 8.96 3.57 -8.86
N ASP A 61 8.56 4.72 -9.38
CA ASP A 61 8.57 6.04 -8.76
C ASP A 61 7.22 6.48 -8.17
N HIS A 62 6.20 5.63 -8.26
CA HIS A 62 4.85 5.95 -7.82
C HIS A 62 4.46 5.15 -6.57
N ALA A 63 3.78 5.82 -5.63
CA ALA A 63 3.06 5.19 -4.54
C ALA A 63 1.57 5.54 -4.61
N ALA A 64 0.71 4.54 -4.42
CA ALA A 64 -0.69 4.74 -4.14
C ALA A 64 -0.98 4.35 -2.68
N ILE A 65 -1.42 5.34 -1.90
CA ILE A 65 -1.84 5.17 -0.51
C ILE A 65 -3.32 4.87 -0.54
N VAL A 66 -3.72 3.82 0.16
CA VAL A 66 -5.08 3.32 0.13
C VAL A 66 -5.59 3.19 1.56
N SER A 67 -6.82 3.64 1.82
CA SER A 67 -7.43 3.58 3.15
C SER A 67 -8.91 3.22 3.07
N GLN A 68 -9.45 2.64 4.14
CA GLN A 68 -10.88 2.34 4.29
C GLN A 68 -11.72 3.54 4.75
N SER A 69 -11.07 4.61 5.24
CA SER A 69 -11.76 5.82 5.70
C SER A 69 -11.06 7.10 5.25
N GLN A 70 -11.84 8.17 5.05
CA GLN A 70 -11.30 9.50 4.73
C GLN A 70 -10.44 10.04 5.87
N ALA A 71 -10.83 9.83 7.13
CA ALA A 71 -10.08 10.30 8.29
C ALA A 71 -8.69 9.66 8.36
N THR A 72 -8.61 8.34 8.16
CA THR A 72 -7.35 7.61 8.10
C THR A 72 -6.51 8.07 6.91
N LEU A 73 -7.12 8.31 5.74
CA LEU A 73 -6.41 8.82 4.56
C LEU A 73 -5.82 10.21 4.83
N GLN A 74 -6.56 11.09 5.48
CA GLN A 74 -6.06 12.41 5.88
C GLN A 74 -4.89 12.29 6.87
N SER A 75 -4.98 11.38 7.84
CA SER A 75 -3.90 11.13 8.78
C SER A 75 -2.63 10.65 8.08
N LEU A 76 -2.74 9.70 7.14
CA LEU A 76 -1.60 9.23 6.34
C LEU A 76 -1.01 10.36 5.49
N SER A 77 -1.84 11.20 4.89
CA SER A 77 -1.37 12.36 4.14
C SER A 77 -0.60 13.33 5.02
N ASN A 78 -1.03 13.56 6.26
CA ASN A 78 -0.32 14.42 7.20
C ASN A 78 1.03 13.82 7.61
N ASN A 79 1.08 12.50 7.86
CA ASN A 79 2.35 11.81 8.16
C ASN A 79 3.35 11.92 7.01
N LEU A 80 2.87 11.81 5.77
CA LEU A 80 3.69 11.98 4.57
C LEU A 80 4.33 13.37 4.50
N VAL A 81 3.56 14.42 4.82
CA VAL A 81 4.09 15.79 4.88
C VAL A 81 5.16 15.89 5.97
N GLY A 82 4.94 15.29 7.14
CA GLY A 82 5.95 15.24 8.20
C GLY A 82 7.23 14.50 7.78
N ALA A 83 7.10 13.40 7.03
CA ALA A 83 8.25 12.71 6.45
C ALA A 83 8.97 13.60 5.42
N CYS A 84 8.26 14.38 4.60
CA CYS A 84 8.93 15.32 3.68
C CYS A 84 9.84 16.30 4.44
N ASP A 85 9.42 16.79 5.61
CA ASP A 85 10.25 17.66 6.44
C ASP A 85 11.52 16.96 6.94
N ILE A 86 11.42 15.69 7.37
CA ILE A 86 12.56 14.89 7.86
C ILE A 86 13.56 14.62 6.73
N PHE A 87 13.06 14.29 5.54
CA PHE A 87 13.87 13.94 4.38
C PHE A 87 14.23 15.14 3.50
N SER A 88 13.82 16.36 3.89
CA SER A 88 14.08 17.61 3.17
C SER A 88 13.57 17.60 1.72
N LEU A 89 12.34 17.13 1.52
CA LEU A 89 11.63 17.07 0.24
C LEU A 89 10.68 18.25 0.00
#